data_AF-A0A2V8GAW9-F1
#
_entry.id   AF-A0A2V8GAW9-F1
#
_cell.length_a   1.000
_cell.length_b   1.000
_cell.length_c   1.000
_cell.angle_alpha   90.00
_cell.angle_beta   90.00
_cell.angle_gamma   90.00
#
_symmetry.space_group_name_H-M   'P 1'
#
loop_
_entity.id
_entity.type
_entity.pdbx_description
1 polymer ?
#
loop_
_entity_poly.entity_id
_entity_poly.type
_entity_poly.pdbx_seq_one_letter_code
_entity_poly.pdbx_strand_id
1 'polypeptide(L)'
;MLPPVAERQQHAFDPDVCDLCACREWRSIGRIGTGRALRSDRTILPEDLEKRVCLGCGLARRGTTVDPEALERLYEEDYRGGAPRAHVFYTTAGPVPRSDAFADWFLAAAGDAFEGARRGLECGAGTGELVAALARRCPHVALEAFEPRRDRADRAPASGARAARD
;
A
#
# COMPACT_ATOMS: atom_id res chain seq x y z
N MET A 1 -25.40 8.69 7.86
CA MET A 1 -25.10 7.79 9.00
C MET A 1 -24.34 6.62 8.42
N LEU A 2 -23.02 6.56 8.62
CA LEU A 2 -22.25 5.38 8.22
C LEU A 2 -22.62 4.24 9.18
N PRO A 3 -22.80 3.00 8.69
CA PRO A 3 -23.11 1.87 9.57
C PRO A 3 -22.00 1.68 10.62
N PRO A 4 -22.34 1.17 11.82
CA PRO A 4 -21.37 0.91 12.88
C PRO A 4 -20.29 -0.09 12.41
N VAL A 5 -19.06 0.14 12.86
CA VAL A 5 -17.84 -0.62 12.52
C VAL A 5 -17.95 -2.13 12.83
N ALA A 6 -18.97 -2.54 13.60
CA ALA A 6 -19.22 -3.92 14.03
C ALA A 6 -19.70 -4.88 12.93
N GLU A 7 -20.03 -4.39 11.73
CA GLU A 7 -20.39 -5.24 10.57
C GLU A 7 -19.34 -5.17 9.45
N ARG A 8 -18.04 -5.02 9.79
CA ARG A 8 -17.02 -5.42 8.83
C ARG A 8 -17.19 -6.92 8.63
N GLN A 9 -17.85 -7.33 7.54
CA GLN A 9 -17.65 -8.65 6.99
C GLN A 9 -16.13 -8.80 6.86
N GLN A 10 -15.53 -9.53 7.80
CA GLN A 10 -14.29 -10.21 7.55
C GLN A 10 -14.62 -11.16 6.40
N HIS A 11 -14.52 -10.69 5.16
CA HIS A 11 -14.37 -11.59 4.05
C HIS A 11 -13.06 -12.31 4.35
N ALA A 12 -13.17 -13.48 4.99
CA ALA A 12 -12.08 -14.41 5.11
C ALA A 12 -11.50 -14.55 3.70
N PHE A 13 -10.23 -14.19 3.55
CA PHE A 13 -9.55 -14.27 2.28
C PHE A 13 -9.74 -15.67 1.70
N ASP A 14 -10.53 -15.79 0.64
CA ASP A 14 -10.74 -17.05 -0.07
C ASP A 14 -9.67 -17.14 -1.17
N PRO A 15 -8.64 -18.00 -1.00
CA PRO A 15 -7.58 -18.13 -1.95
C PRO A 15 -8.05 -18.70 -3.30
N ASP A 16 -9.29 -19.10 -3.48
CA ASP A 16 -9.81 -19.58 -4.76
C ASP A 16 -10.73 -18.56 -5.45
N VAL A 17 -11.10 -17.48 -4.78
CA VAL A 17 -11.96 -16.42 -5.34
C VAL A 17 -11.13 -15.19 -5.70
N CYS A 18 -11.39 -14.59 -6.85
CA CYS A 18 -10.79 -13.32 -7.24
C CYS A 18 -11.36 -12.17 -6.42
N ASP A 19 -10.47 -11.46 -5.71
CA ASP A 19 -10.82 -10.32 -4.86
C ASP A 19 -11.38 -9.12 -5.64
N LEU A 20 -11.20 -9.09 -6.96
CA LEU A 20 -11.65 -8.00 -7.83
C LEU A 20 -12.94 -8.31 -8.59
N CYS A 21 -13.12 -9.53 -9.10
CA CYS A 21 -14.27 -9.88 -9.96
C CYS A 21 -15.03 -11.13 -9.53
N ALA A 22 -14.69 -11.72 -8.38
CA ALA A 22 -15.26 -12.96 -7.83
C ALA A 22 -15.13 -14.22 -8.71
N CYS A 23 -14.46 -14.14 -9.87
CA CYS A 23 -14.14 -15.31 -10.69
C CYS A 23 -13.29 -16.32 -9.91
N ARG A 24 -13.57 -17.61 -10.09
CA ARG A 24 -12.84 -18.73 -9.47
C ARG A 24 -11.84 -19.39 -10.41
N GLU A 25 -11.79 -18.96 -11.66
CA GLU A 25 -10.91 -19.55 -12.66
C GLU A 25 -9.55 -18.84 -12.69
N TRP A 26 -8.51 -19.62 -12.43
CA TRP A 26 -7.14 -19.16 -12.36
C TRP A 26 -6.25 -19.95 -13.32
N ARG A 27 -5.32 -19.24 -13.96
CA ARG A 27 -4.24 -19.84 -14.75
C ARG A 27 -2.90 -19.54 -14.11
N SER A 28 -2.07 -20.55 -13.88
CA SER A 28 -0.69 -20.34 -13.46
C SER A 28 0.10 -19.64 -14.58
N ILE A 29 0.82 -18.57 -14.25
CA ILE A 29 1.69 -17.84 -15.18
C ILE A 29 3.11 -18.42 -15.13
N GLY A 30 3.48 -19.04 -14.01
CA GLY A 30 4.76 -19.70 -13.83
C GLY A 30 5.03 -20.04 -12.38
N ARG A 31 5.82 -21.10 -12.20
CA ARG A 31 6.39 -21.53 -10.92
C ARG A 31 7.90 -21.62 -11.05
N ILE A 32 8.62 -20.94 -10.16
CA ILE A 32 10.07 -20.99 -10.06
C ILE A 32 10.42 -21.82 -8.82
N GLY A 33 10.89 -23.04 -9.05
CA GLY A 33 11.20 -24.05 -8.04
C GLY A 33 12.57 -23.90 -7.39
N THR A 34 12.97 -22.68 -7.03
CA THR A 34 14.29 -22.39 -6.42
C THR A 34 14.27 -22.51 -4.90
N GLY A 35 13.12 -22.78 -4.28
CA GLY A 35 12.91 -22.67 -2.84
C GLY A 35 13.16 -21.26 -2.29
N ARG A 36 13.21 -20.24 -3.17
CA ARG A 36 13.48 -18.85 -2.81
C ARG A 36 12.59 -17.89 -3.59
N ALA A 37 11.82 -17.07 -2.89
CA ALA A 37 11.05 -15.97 -3.44
C ALA A 37 11.58 -14.62 -2.93
N LEU A 38 11.50 -13.57 -3.77
CA LEU A 38 11.90 -12.21 -3.39
C LEU A 38 10.68 -11.32 -3.24
N ARG A 39 10.53 -10.70 -2.06
CA ARG A 39 9.52 -9.66 -1.82
C ARG A 39 9.96 -8.31 -2.40
N SER A 40 9.01 -7.39 -2.59
CA SER A 40 9.29 -6.03 -3.07
C SER A 40 10.23 -5.24 -2.17
N ASP A 41 10.33 -5.62 -0.90
CA ASP A 41 11.23 -5.05 0.09
C ASP A 41 12.64 -5.69 0.09
N ARG A 42 12.90 -6.59 -0.87
CA ARG A 42 14.13 -7.36 -1.04
C ARG A 42 14.37 -8.46 0.01
N THR A 43 13.37 -8.77 0.82
CA THR A 43 13.43 -9.93 1.72
C THR A 43 13.33 -11.22 0.90
N ILE A 44 14.24 -12.16 1.15
CA ILE A 44 14.22 -13.50 0.57
C ILE A 44 13.39 -14.41 1.48
N LEU A 45 12.35 -15.02 0.93
CA LEU A 45 11.51 -16.00 1.62
C LEU A 45 11.92 -17.43 1.20
N PRO A 46 11.93 -18.41 2.12
CA PRO A 46 12.27 -19.81 1.83
C PRO A 46 11.09 -20.57 1.24
N GLU A 47 10.62 -20.16 0.06
CA GLU A 47 9.48 -20.75 -0.65
C GLU A 47 9.65 -20.64 -2.17
N ASP A 48 8.96 -21.48 -2.92
CA ASP A 48 8.87 -21.35 -4.39
C ASP A 48 8.06 -20.10 -4.77
N LEU A 49 8.49 -19.42 -5.84
CA LEU A 49 7.73 -18.32 -6.39
C LEU A 49 6.69 -18.84 -7.39
N GLU A 50 5.41 -18.68 -7.07
CA GLU A 50 4.31 -18.95 -8.00
C GLU A 50 3.43 -17.72 -8.21
N LYS A 51 3.01 -17.52 -9.46
CA LYS A 51 2.01 -16.49 -9.84
C LYS A 51 0.87 -17.12 -10.63
N ARG A 52 -0.33 -16.65 -10.35
CA ARG A 52 -1.54 -17.00 -11.10
C ARG A 52 -2.28 -15.74 -11.54
N VAL A 53 -3.00 -15.85 -12.65
CA VAL A 53 -3.84 -14.80 -13.21
C VAL A 53 -5.29 -15.25 -13.24
N CYS A 54 -6.19 -14.37 -12.81
CA CYS A 54 -7.62 -14.57 -12.92
C CYS A 54 -8.04 -14.56 -14.39
N LEU A 55 -8.78 -15.57 -14.85
CA LEU A 55 -9.25 -15.63 -16.23
C LEU A 55 -10.41 -14.67 -16.52
N GLY A 56 -11.15 -14.25 -15.48
CA GLY A 56 -12.20 -13.22 -15.60
C GLY A 56 -11.68 -11.80 -15.84
N CYS A 57 -10.81 -11.28 -14.97
CA CYS A 57 -10.38 -9.86 -15.01
C CYS A 57 -8.88 -9.63 -15.23
N GLY A 58 -8.06 -10.67 -15.31
CA GLY A 58 -6.61 -10.52 -15.50
C GLY A 58 -5.82 -10.14 -14.24
N LEU A 59 -6.44 -10.08 -13.05
CA LEU A 59 -5.71 -9.84 -11.80
C LEU A 59 -4.64 -10.92 -11.58
N ALA A 60 -3.39 -10.51 -11.45
CA ALA A 60 -2.28 -11.39 -11.11
C ALA A 60 -2.01 -11.36 -9.60
N ARG A 61 -1.94 -12.53 -8.97
CA ARG A 61 -1.62 -12.67 -7.54
C ARG A 61 -0.63 -13.81 -7.27
N ARG A 62 -0.21 -13.93 -6.01
CA ARG A 62 0.56 -15.09 -5.54
C ARG A 62 -0.24 -16.38 -5.79
N GLY A 63 0.43 -17.38 -6.35
CA GLY A 63 -0.15 -18.70 -6.64
C GLY A 63 -0.27 -19.58 -5.40
N THR A 64 0.67 -19.45 -4.46
CA THR A 64 0.63 -20.15 -3.19
C THR A 64 -0.41 -19.53 -2.27
N THR A 65 -1.27 -20.38 -1.71
CA THR A 65 -2.20 -20.02 -0.64
C THR A 65 -1.39 -19.62 0.58
N VAL A 66 -1.61 -18.38 1.06
CA VAL A 66 -1.06 -17.91 2.33
C VAL A 66 -2.18 -18.07 3.34
N ASP A 67 -1.89 -18.78 4.43
CA ASP A 67 -2.74 -18.82 5.61
C ASP A 67 -3.05 -17.37 6.08
N PRO A 68 -4.32 -16.99 6.31
CA PRO A 68 -4.67 -15.63 6.74
C PRO A 68 -3.87 -15.11 7.93
N GLU A 69 -3.56 -15.96 8.93
CA GLU A 69 -2.72 -15.55 10.06
C GLU A 69 -1.27 -15.31 9.63
N ALA A 70 -0.77 -16.08 8.66
CA ALA A 70 0.54 -15.86 8.06
C ALA A 70 0.57 -14.57 7.22
N LEU A 71 -0.55 -14.17 6.61
CA LEU A 71 -0.67 -12.91 5.88
C LEU A 71 -0.63 -11.70 6.83
N GLU A 72 -1.29 -11.79 7.98
CA GLU A 72 -1.27 -10.76 9.02
C GLU A 72 0.14 -10.57 9.57
N ARG A 73 0.81 -11.65 10.00
CA ARG A 73 2.23 -11.64 10.42
C ARG A 73 3.16 -11.05 9.34
N LEU A 74 2.90 -11.38 8.07
CA LEU A 74 3.69 -10.90 6.93
C LEU A 74 3.68 -9.37 6.79
N TYR A 75 2.56 -8.72 7.13
CA TYR A 75 2.40 -7.26 7.08
C TYR A 75 2.83 -6.58 8.38
N GLU A 76 2.56 -7.18 9.54
CA GLU A 76 2.90 -6.61 10.84
C GLU A 76 4.40 -6.68 11.16
N GLU A 77 5.03 -7.84 10.93
CA GLU A 77 6.37 -8.13 11.44
C GLU A 77 7.43 -8.12 10.33
N ASP A 78 7.10 -8.63 9.14
CA ASP A 78 8.13 -9.01 8.16
C ASP A 78 8.32 -8.06 6.98
N TYR A 79 7.36 -7.18 6.65
CA TYR A 79 7.40 -6.41 5.40
C TYR A 79 8.44 -5.29 5.37
N ARG A 80 9.73 -5.44 5.66
CA ARG A 80 10.68 -4.33 5.87
C ARG A 80 10.83 -3.36 4.68
N GLY A 81 9.89 -2.43 4.47
CA GLY A 81 9.86 -1.54 3.31
C GLY A 81 11.21 -0.86 3.10
N GLY A 82 11.75 -0.98 1.89
CA GLY A 82 13.15 -0.70 1.61
C GLY A 82 13.62 0.70 2.02
N ALA A 83 14.74 0.68 2.75
CA ALA A 83 15.81 1.67 2.91
C ALA A 83 15.59 2.98 3.72
N PRO A 84 16.57 3.35 4.58
CA PRO A 84 16.60 4.57 5.40
C PRO A 84 16.93 5.87 4.62
N ARG A 85 16.77 5.88 3.29
CA ARG A 85 17.03 7.04 2.43
C ARG A 85 15.85 7.29 1.51
N ALA A 86 15.36 8.53 1.50
CA ALA A 86 14.30 8.97 0.61
C ALA A 86 14.65 8.60 -0.84
N HIS A 87 13.74 7.91 -1.52
CA HIS A 87 13.86 7.68 -2.96
C HIS A 87 13.85 9.02 -3.68
N VAL A 88 14.75 9.21 -4.64
CA VAL A 88 14.84 10.42 -5.47
C VAL A 88 14.72 10.05 -6.95
N PHE A 89 14.10 10.93 -7.72
CA PHE A 89 14.18 10.94 -9.17
C PHE A 89 15.23 11.96 -9.60
N TYR A 90 16.02 11.63 -10.62
CA TYR A 90 17.00 12.56 -11.17
C TYR A 90 16.39 13.25 -12.38
N THR A 91 16.26 14.57 -12.30
CA THR A 91 15.79 15.43 -13.38
C THR A 91 16.93 16.30 -13.90
N THR A 92 16.71 17.00 -15.02
CA THR A 92 17.67 17.99 -15.54
C THR A 92 17.89 19.17 -14.58
N ALA A 93 16.96 19.43 -13.66
CA ALA A 93 17.07 20.45 -12.62
C ALA A 93 17.71 19.92 -11.31
N GLY A 94 18.08 18.64 -11.25
CA GLY A 94 18.66 18.00 -10.07
C GLY A 94 17.78 16.89 -9.47
N PRO A 95 18.17 16.34 -8.30
CA PRO A 95 17.42 15.30 -7.62
C PRO A 95 16.13 15.86 -7.00
N VAL A 96 15.03 15.15 -7.22
CA VAL A 96 13.70 15.47 -6.68
C VAL A 96 13.26 14.32 -5.77
N PRO A 97 12.85 14.57 -4.52
CA PRO A 97 12.25 13.55 -3.67
C PRO A 97 11.06 12.91 -4.37
N ARG A 98 10.98 11.57 -4.34
CA ARG A 98 9.89 10.82 -4.96
C ARG A 98 8.52 11.29 -4.44
N SER A 99 8.41 11.58 -3.14
CA SER A 99 7.17 12.09 -2.52
C SER A 99 6.73 13.43 -3.10
N ASP A 100 7.67 14.35 -3.37
CA ASP A 100 7.36 15.63 -4.00
C ASP A 100 6.88 15.44 -5.45
N ALA A 101 7.57 14.60 -6.23
CA ALA A 101 7.16 14.31 -7.61
C ALA A 101 5.77 13.66 -7.68
N PHE A 102 5.45 12.75 -6.76
CA PHE A 102 4.11 12.14 -6.69
C PHE A 102 3.05 13.13 -6.19
N ALA A 103 3.38 14.02 -5.26
CA ALA A 103 2.46 15.07 -4.83
C ALA A 103 2.08 15.98 -6.01
N ASP A 104 3.08 16.43 -6.79
CA ASP A 104 2.84 17.26 -7.97
C ASP A 104 1.98 16.53 -9.01
N TRP A 105 2.31 15.27 -9.31
CA TRP A 105 1.53 14.46 -10.24
C TRP A 105 0.09 14.23 -9.76
N PHE A 106 -0.10 13.90 -8.48
CA PHE A 106 -1.42 13.66 -7.90
C PHE A 106 -2.29 14.91 -7.95
N LEU A 107 -1.76 16.07 -7.57
CA LEU A 107 -2.52 17.32 -7.60
C LEU A 107 -2.88 17.73 -9.03
N ALA A 108 -1.96 17.56 -9.97
CA ALA A 108 -2.24 17.80 -11.39
C ALA A 108 -3.34 16.87 -11.93
N ALA A 109 -3.33 15.60 -11.52
CA ALA A 109 -4.34 14.62 -11.94
C ALA A 109 -5.70 14.85 -11.28
N ALA A 110 -5.73 15.26 -10.01
CA ALA A 110 -6.95 15.48 -9.26
C ALA A 110 -7.64 16.81 -9.62
N GLY A 111 -6.85 17.82 -10.03
CA GLY A 111 -7.34 19.15 -10.41
C GLY A 111 -8.20 19.79 -9.31
N ASP A 112 -9.22 20.53 -9.73
CA ASP A 112 -10.13 21.28 -8.85
C ASP A 112 -10.83 20.41 -7.79
N ALA A 113 -10.97 19.09 -8.04
CA ALA A 113 -11.59 18.17 -7.10
C ALA A 113 -10.80 18.08 -5.78
N PHE A 114 -9.48 18.22 -5.82
CA PHE A 114 -8.66 18.24 -4.62
C PHE A 114 -8.58 19.62 -3.97
N GLU A 115 -8.68 20.70 -4.74
CA GLU A 115 -8.70 22.06 -4.20
C GLU A 115 -9.91 22.29 -3.28
N GLY A 116 -11.07 21.73 -3.63
CA GLY A 116 -12.27 21.76 -2.80
C GLY A 116 -12.28 20.79 -1.61
N ALA A 117 -11.27 19.92 -1.48
CA ALA A 117 -11.23 18.93 -0.43
C ALA A 117 -10.99 19.58 0.95
N ARG A 118 -11.64 19.04 1.98
CA ARG A 118 -11.42 19.46 3.38
C ARG A 118 -10.62 18.45 4.18
N ARG A 119 -10.67 17.17 3.79
CA ARG A 119 -10.00 16.07 4.46
C ARG A 119 -9.44 15.11 3.42
N GLY A 120 -8.31 14.49 3.73
CA GLY A 120 -7.73 13.41 2.93
C GLY A 120 -7.14 12.33 3.84
N LEU A 121 -7.10 11.10 3.35
CA LEU A 121 -6.51 9.96 4.05
C LEU A 121 -5.58 9.22 3.10
N GLU A 122 -4.33 9.02 3.51
CA GLU A 122 -3.40 8.12 2.84
C GLU A 122 -3.40 6.76 3.55
N CYS A 123 -3.77 5.69 2.83
CA CYS A 123 -3.70 4.31 3.33
C CYS A 123 -2.37 3.66 2.90
N GLY A 124 -1.62 3.09 3.85
CA GLY A 124 -0.28 2.56 3.59
C GLY A 124 0.76 3.66 3.45
N ALA A 125 0.68 4.68 4.31
CA ALA A 125 1.47 5.91 4.20
C ALA A 125 2.98 5.71 4.47
N GLY A 126 3.40 4.54 4.96
CA GLY A 126 4.79 4.28 5.28
C GLY A 126 5.32 5.31 6.30
N THR A 127 6.34 6.07 5.92
CA THR A 127 6.93 7.13 6.77
C THR A 127 6.22 8.48 6.67
N GLY A 128 5.13 8.60 5.89
CA GLY A 128 4.34 9.83 5.78
C GLY A 128 4.94 10.91 4.89
N GLU A 129 5.95 10.59 4.08
CA GLU A 129 6.63 11.56 3.20
C GLU A 129 5.70 12.18 2.16
N LEU A 130 4.75 11.41 1.61
CA LEU A 130 3.76 11.91 0.66
C LEU A 130 2.72 12.80 1.35
N VAL A 131 2.15 12.36 2.48
CA VAL A 131 1.30 13.21 3.33
C VAL A 131 1.98 14.55 3.64
N ALA A 132 3.26 14.54 4.04
CA ALA A 132 3.99 15.77 4.32
C ALA A 132 4.17 16.64 3.08
N ALA A 133 4.43 16.04 1.92
CA ALA A 133 4.55 16.75 0.65
C ALA A 133 3.22 17.39 0.20
N LEU A 134 2.10 16.70 0.41
CA LEU A 134 0.75 17.21 0.15
C LEU A 134 0.35 18.30 1.13
N ALA A 135 0.65 18.15 2.42
CA ALA A 135 0.34 19.15 3.46
C ALA A 135 1.03 20.51 3.19
N ARG A 136 2.26 20.49 2.65
CA ARG A 136 2.96 21.72 2.24
C ARG A 136 2.27 22.45 1.07
N ARG A 137 1.64 21.70 0.16
CA ARG A 137 1.03 22.23 -1.07
C ARG A 137 -0.44 22.61 -0.87
N CYS A 138 -1.13 21.91 0.03
CA CYS A 138 -2.55 22.08 0.29
C CYS A 138 -2.80 22.26 1.79
N PRO A 139 -2.34 23.38 2.39
CA PRO A 139 -2.41 23.60 3.83
C PRO A 139 -3.86 23.73 4.35
N HIS A 140 -4.84 23.92 3.46
CA HIS A 140 -6.26 23.98 3.80
C HIS A 140 -6.91 22.60 3.96
N VAL A 141 -6.24 21.52 3.56
CA VAL A 141 -6.75 20.15 3.63
C VAL A 141 -6.24 19.47 4.91
N ALA A 142 -7.16 18.95 5.73
CA ALA A 142 -6.79 18.13 6.89
C ALA A 142 -6.41 16.71 6.42
N LEU A 143 -5.10 16.43 6.37
CA LEU A 143 -4.58 15.14 5.93
C LEU A 143 -4.33 14.19 7.11
N GLU A 144 -4.79 12.95 6.96
CA GLU A 144 -4.55 11.84 7.88
C GLU A 144 -3.76 10.74 7.18
N ALA A 145 -3.04 9.95 7.95
CA ALA A 145 -2.22 8.85 7.45
C ALA A 145 -2.55 7.58 8.24
N PHE A 146 -2.77 6.49 7.52
CA PHE A 146 -2.92 5.17 8.11
C PHE A 146 -1.75 4.29 7.68
N GLU A 147 -1.02 3.77 8.67
CA GLU A 147 0.06 2.81 8.48
C GLU A 147 -0.07 1.73 9.57
N PRO A 148 -0.34 0.47 9.21
CA PRO A 148 -0.55 -0.60 10.20
C PRO A 148 0.71 -0.91 11.01
N ARG A 149 1.90 -0.52 10.54
CA ARG A 149 3.14 -0.76 11.28
C ARG A 149 3.54 0.33 12.24
N ARG A 150 3.69 -0.10 13.49
CA ARG A 150 3.99 0.74 14.65
C ARG A 150 5.32 1.50 14.51
N ASP A 151 6.37 0.84 14.02
CA ASP A 151 7.71 1.45 13.87
C ASP A 151 7.77 2.60 12.85
N ARG A 152 6.76 2.70 11.99
CA ARG A 152 6.62 3.75 10.96
C ARG A 152 5.57 4.79 11.30
N ALA A 153 4.49 4.39 11.98
CA ALA A 153 3.47 5.30 12.49
C ALA A 153 4.10 6.40 13.37
N ASP A 154 5.12 6.07 14.17
CA ASP A 154 5.83 7.02 15.04
C ASP A 154 6.71 8.04 14.26
N ARG A 155 6.95 7.82 12.95
CA ARG A 155 7.74 8.71 12.09
C ARG A 155 6.89 9.58 11.17
N ALA A 156 5.59 9.31 11.08
CA ALA A 156 4.69 10.19 10.35
C ALA A 156 4.69 11.58 11.02
N PRO A 157 4.95 12.67 10.28
CA PRO A 157 4.99 13.98 10.90
C PRO A 157 3.64 14.30 11.54
N ALA A 158 3.68 14.67 12.82
CA ALA A 158 2.55 15.11 13.61
C ALA A 158 2.03 16.49 13.13
N SER A 159 1.65 16.62 11.87
CA SER A 159 0.82 17.72 11.38
C SER A 159 -0.62 17.24 11.33
N GLY A 160 -1.29 17.22 12.48
CA GLY A 160 -2.73 16.96 12.59
C GLY A 160 -3.22 15.53 12.32
N ALA A 161 -2.36 14.62 11.85
CA ALA A 161 -2.70 13.21 11.64
C ALA A 161 -2.89 12.51 13.00
N ARG A 162 -4.13 12.18 13.34
CA ARG A 162 -4.40 11.22 14.42
C ARG A 162 -4.16 9.83 13.83
N ALA A 163 -3.16 9.11 14.34
CA ALA A 163 -3.11 7.67 14.15
C ALA A 163 -4.39 7.09 14.77
N ALA A 164 -5.35 6.69 13.92
CA ALA A 164 -6.51 5.95 14.38
C ALA A 164 -5.99 4.62 14.93
N ARG A 165 -6.12 4.44 16.25
CA ARG A 165 -5.91 3.18 16.94
C ARG A 165 -7.27 2.48 16.97
N ASP A 166 -7.33 1.28 16.43
CA ASP A 166 -8.44 0.36 16.73
C ASP A 166 -8.33 -0.13 18.17
#